data_AF-A0AAW1VXP9-F1
#
_entry.id   AF-A0AAW1VXP9-F1
#
_cell.length_a   1.000
_cell.length_b   1.000
_cell.length_c   1.000
_cell.angle_alpha   90.00
_cell.angle_beta   90.00
_cell.angle_gamma   90.00
#
_symmetry.space_group_name_H-M   'P 1'
#
loop_
_entity.id
_entity.type
_entity.pdbx_description
1 polymer ?
#
loop_
_entity_poly.entity_id
_entity_poly.type
_entity_poly.pdbx_seq_one_letter_code
_entity_poly.pdbx_strand_id
1 'polypeptide(L)'
;MEVEEFAPVPSDLRHLVLPSEIILFQILPRLPAKSLMRLKCVCKSWSSHIREPFFVRAHRNIHHSQNNHTTHLLLTDGDAMNKPEKPKRLFSYPYS
;
A
#
# COMPACT_ATOMS: atom_id res chain seq x y z
N MET A 1 -12.92 -25.56 34.69
CA MET A 1 -12.33 -25.34 33.35
C MET A 1 -13.41 -25.69 32.37
N GLU A 2 -14.22 -24.70 32.04
CA GLU A 2 -15.32 -24.88 31.11
C GLU A 2 -14.71 -25.00 29.71
N VAL A 3 -14.99 -26.13 29.07
CA VAL A 3 -14.78 -26.30 27.64
C VAL A 3 -15.80 -25.37 26.98
N GLU A 4 -15.34 -24.27 26.41
CA GLU A 4 -16.17 -23.39 25.60
C GLU A 4 -16.49 -24.15 24.30
N GLU A 5 -17.52 -25.00 24.39
CA GLU A 5 -18.08 -25.74 23.28
C GLU A 5 -18.71 -24.73 22.33
N PHE A 6 -17.94 -24.35 21.30
CA PHE A 6 -18.44 -23.60 20.16
C PHE A 6 -19.61 -24.40 19.56
N ALA A 7 -20.83 -23.99 19.88
CA ALA A 7 -22.04 -24.62 19.37
C ALA A 7 -21.90 -24.84 17.85
N PRO A 8 -22.33 -26.01 17.32
CA PRO A 8 -22.18 -26.30 15.91
C PRO A 8 -22.83 -25.19 15.11
N VAL A 9 -22.05 -24.55 14.23
CA VAL A 9 -22.51 -23.45 13.37
C VAL A 9 -23.81 -23.90 12.71
N PRO A 10 -24.94 -23.18 12.92
CA PRO A 10 -26.23 -23.55 12.37
C PRO A 10 -26.10 -23.85 10.89
N SER A 11 -26.66 -24.98 10.46
CA SER A 11 -26.53 -25.46 9.07
C SER A 11 -26.98 -24.41 8.04
N ASP A 12 -27.93 -23.55 8.42
CA ASP A 12 -28.45 -22.45 7.59
C ASP A 12 -27.43 -21.32 7.35
N LEU A 13 -26.41 -21.18 8.20
CA LEU A 13 -25.37 -20.15 8.09
C LEU A 13 -24.11 -20.64 7.36
N ARG A 14 -24.01 -21.93 7.04
CA ARG A 14 -22.86 -22.49 6.29
C ARG A 14 -22.76 -21.92 4.88
N HIS A 15 -23.87 -21.44 4.33
CA HIS A 15 -23.92 -20.77 3.03
C HIS A 15 -23.47 -19.30 3.07
N LEU A 16 -23.31 -18.70 4.25
CA LEU A 16 -22.81 -17.32 4.40
C LEU A 16 -21.29 -17.24 4.53
N VAL A 17 -20.61 -18.39 4.58
CA VAL A 17 -19.15 -18.43 4.62
C VAL A 17 -18.60 -18.10 3.25
N LEU A 18 -17.90 -16.97 3.15
CA LEU A 18 -17.21 -16.58 1.94
C LEU A 18 -15.95 -17.44 1.72
N PRO A 19 -15.75 -18.00 0.51
CA PRO A 19 -14.51 -18.67 0.14
C PRO A 19 -13.28 -17.77 0.34
N SER A 20 -12.17 -18.38 0.78
CA SER A 20 -10.93 -17.64 1.08
C SER A 20 -10.38 -16.92 -0.14
N GLU A 21 -10.50 -17.50 -1.33
CA GLU A 21 -10.05 -16.91 -2.59
C GLU A 21 -10.77 -15.59 -2.88
N ILE A 22 -12.08 -15.52 -2.60
CA ILE A 22 -12.86 -14.28 -2.79
C ILE A 22 -12.35 -13.20 -1.84
N ILE A 23 -12.11 -13.56 -0.58
CA ILE A 23 -11.60 -12.62 0.42
C ILE A 23 -10.21 -12.10 -0.01
N LEU A 24 -9.29 -13.00 -0.32
CA LEU A 24 -7.89 -12.68 -0.61
C LEU A 24 -7.71 -11.91 -1.92
N PHE A 25 -8.40 -12.32 -2.99
CA PHE A 25 -8.17 -11.79 -4.34
C PHE A 25 -9.20 -10.75 -4.81
N GLN A 26 -10.37 -10.65 -4.18
CA GLN A 26 -11.40 -9.70 -4.59
C GLN A 26 -11.68 -8.65 -3.54
N ILE A 27 -11.73 -9.03 -2.26
CA ILE A 27 -12.08 -8.10 -1.16
C ILE A 27 -10.84 -7.33 -0.70
N LEU A 28 -9.80 -8.02 -0.23
CA LEU A 28 -8.60 -7.38 0.32
C LEU A 28 -7.94 -6.36 -0.65
N PRO A 29 -7.80 -6.62 -1.97
CA PRO A 29 -7.16 -5.68 -2.89
C PRO A 29 -7.94 -4.39 -3.11
N ARG A 30 -9.23 -4.34 -2.77
CA ARG A 30 -10.08 -3.15 -2.90
C ARG A 30 -10.08 -2.28 -1.64
N LEU A 31 -9.49 -2.76 -0.56
CA LEU A 31 -9.45 -2.03 0.70
C LEU A 31 -8.37 -0.94 0.67
N PRO A 32 -8.63 0.24 1.29
CA PRO A 32 -7.60 1.23 1.50
C PRO A 32 -6.41 0.67 2.28
N ALA A 33 -5.19 1.11 1.95
CA ALA A 33 -3.95 0.60 2.53
C ALA A 33 -3.93 0.65 4.07
N LYS A 34 -4.52 1.70 4.67
CA LYS A 34 -4.58 1.87 6.14
C LYS A 34 -5.39 0.75 6.81
N SER A 35 -6.56 0.41 6.26
CA SER A 35 -7.39 -0.68 6.77
C SER A 35 -6.72 -2.02 6.54
N LEU A 36 -6.16 -2.22 5.34
CA LEU A 36 -5.46 -3.44 4.99
C LEU A 36 -4.28 -3.75 5.93
N MET A 37 -3.57 -2.72 6.40
CA MET A 37 -2.44 -2.91 7.31
C MET A 37 -2.86 -3.46 8.68
N ARG A 38 -4.07 -3.13 9.14
CA ARG A 38 -4.65 -3.71 10.37
C ARG A 38 -5.07 -5.17 10.16
N LEU A 39 -5.53 -5.51 8.96
CA LEU A 39 -5.99 -6.87 8.62
C LEU A 39 -4.86 -7.92 8.59
N LYS A 40 -3.61 -7.49 8.46
CA LYS A 40 -2.44 -8.38 8.63
C LYS A 40 -2.41 -9.06 10.00
N CYS A 41 -3.06 -8.50 11.02
CA CYS A 41 -3.08 -9.05 12.37
C CYS A 41 -4.18 -10.10 12.59
N VAL A 42 -5.08 -10.33 11.63
CA VAL A 42 -6.20 -11.27 11.77
C VAL A 42 -5.72 -12.72 11.76
N CYS A 43 -4.91 -13.10 10.77
CA CYS A 43 -4.33 -14.43 10.69
C CYS A 43 -3.05 -14.46 9.82
N LYS A 44 -2.29 -15.55 9.95
CA LYS A 44 -1.04 -15.76 9.18
C LYS A 44 -1.28 -15.77 7.66
N SER A 45 -2.38 -16.36 7.21
CA SER A 45 -2.75 -16.44 5.79
C SER A 45 -2.93 -15.03 5.20
N TRP A 46 -3.68 -14.16 5.87
CA TRP A 46 -3.89 -12.78 5.41
C TRP A 46 -2.60 -11.97 5.44
N SER A 47 -1.80 -12.09 6.52
CA SER A 47 -0.48 -11.43 6.58
C SER A 47 0.44 -11.87 5.44
N SER A 48 0.48 -13.17 5.12
CA SER A 48 1.30 -13.70 4.03
C SER A 48 0.81 -13.17 2.69
N HIS A 49 -0.49 -13.26 2.42
CA HIS A 49 -1.07 -12.83 1.16
C HIS A 49 -0.88 -11.34 0.89
N ILE A 50 -1.08 -10.49 1.90
CA ILE A 50 -0.89 -9.03 1.79
C ILE A 50 0.58 -8.67 1.49
N ARG A 51 1.54 -9.50 1.91
CA ARG A 51 2.97 -9.29 1.65
C ARG A 51 3.42 -9.80 0.28
N GLU A 52 2.59 -10.56 -0.42
CA GLU A 52 2.95 -11.12 -1.73
C GLU A 52 3.16 -10.02 -2.78
N PRO A 53 4.25 -10.06 -3.58
CA PRO A 53 4.51 -9.05 -4.60
C PRO A 53 3.38 -8.93 -5.63
N PHE A 54 2.74 -10.04 -5.97
CA PHE A 54 1.58 -10.06 -6.86
C PHE A 54 0.41 -9.24 -6.29
N PHE A 55 0.10 -9.44 -5.00
CA PHE A 55 -0.95 -8.70 -4.31
C PHE A 55 -0.64 -7.20 -4.29
N VAL A 56 0.60 -6.81 -3.97
CA VAL A 56 1.02 -5.40 -3.93
C VAL A 56 0.88 -4.72 -5.29
N ARG A 57 1.23 -5.42 -6.38
CA ARG A 57 1.03 -4.90 -7.75
C ARG A 57 -0.44 -4.74 -8.09
N ALA A 58 -1.26 -5.75 -7.81
CA ALA A 58 -2.70 -5.69 -8.05
C ALA A 58 -3.37 -4.55 -7.27
N HIS A 59 -3.06 -4.43 -5.98
CA HIS A 59 -3.55 -3.36 -5.10
C HIS A 59 -3.15 -1.97 -5.63
N ARG A 60 -1.88 -1.80 -6.01
CA ARG A 60 -1.39 -0.55 -6.61
C ARG A 60 -2.15 -0.20 -7.88
N ASN A 61 -2.35 -1.16 -8.79
CA ASN A 61 -3.05 -0.93 -10.05
C ASN A 61 -4.50 -0.48 -9.83
N ILE A 62 -5.20 -1.07 -8.84
CA ILE A 62 -6.57 -0.69 -8.47
C ILE A 62 -6.64 0.77 -7.99
N HIS A 63 -5.66 1.19 -7.17
CA HIS A 63 -5.65 2.53 -6.56
C HIS A 63 -4.86 3.59 -7.34
N HIS A 64 -4.21 3.22 -8.46
CA HIS A 64 -3.37 4.14 -9.24
C HIS A 64 -4.16 5.30 -9.86
N SER A 65 -5.43 5.09 -10.23
CA SER A 65 -6.27 6.13 -10.85
C SER A 65 -6.74 7.20 -9.87
N GLN A 66 -6.77 6.91 -8.56
CA GLN A 66 -7.24 7.84 -7.53
C GLN A 66 -6.22 8.95 -7.23
N ASN A 67 -4.96 8.78 -7.64
CA ASN A 67 -3.89 9.74 -7.38
C ASN A 67 -3.70 10.77 -8.49
N ASN A 68 -4.32 10.60 -9.67
CA ASN A 68 -4.15 11.54 -10.79
C ASN A 68 -4.91 12.86 -10.62
N HIS A 69 -5.82 12.97 -9.65
CA HIS A 69 -6.42 14.27 -9.33
C HIS A 69 -5.39 15.18 -8.65
N THR A 70 -4.48 14.62 -7.85
CA THR A 70 -3.55 15.40 -7.01
C THR A 70 -2.33 15.90 -7.78
N THR A 71 -1.95 15.24 -8.89
CA THR A 71 -0.72 15.54 -9.64
C THR A 71 -0.82 16.83 -10.47
N HIS A 72 -2.03 17.29 -10.82
CA HIS A 72 -2.22 18.56 -11.53
C HIS A 72 -2.09 19.79 -10.60
N LEU A 73 -2.19 19.63 -9.28
CA LEU A 73 -2.10 20.76 -8.33
C LEU A 73 -0.65 21.12 -7.95
N LEU A 74 0.35 20.34 -8.38
CA LEU A 74 1.75 20.54 -7.98
C LEU A 74 2.72 20.81 -9.15
N LEU A 75 2.23 20.94 -10.39
CA LEU A 75 3.10 21.14 -11.56
C LEU A 75 2.78 22.39 -12.39
N THR A 76 2.05 23.35 -11.83
CA THR A 76 1.86 24.65 -12.46
C THR A 76 2.00 25.77 -11.44
N ASP A 77 3.22 26.06 -11.01
CA ASP A 77 3.56 27.47 -10.75
C ASP A 77 5.02 27.72 -11.09
N GLY A 78 5.23 28.84 -11.75
CA GLY A 78 6.46 29.14 -12.48
C GLY A 78 7.58 29.63 -11.59
N ASP A 79 8.81 29.31 -12.01
CA ASP A 79 9.95 30.16 -11.72
C ASP A 79 10.94 30.07 -12.88
N ALA A 80 10.72 30.94 -13.86
CA ALA A 80 11.80 31.43 -14.67
C ALA A 80 12.63 32.40 -13.82
N MET A 81 13.96 32.23 -13.86
CA MET A 81 15.01 33.16 -13.41
C MET A 81 15.67 32.89 -12.05
N ASN A 82 16.74 32.09 -12.02
CA ASN A 82 18.12 32.61 -11.84
C ASN A 82 19.16 31.48 -11.93
N LYS A 83 20.18 31.67 -12.75
CA LYS A 83 21.33 30.77 -12.90
C LYS A 83 22.47 31.30 -12.01
N PRO A 84 22.91 30.60 -10.96
CA PRO A 84 24.21 30.89 -10.38
C PRO A 84 25.30 30.19 -11.19
N GLU A 85 26.13 31.00 -11.83
CA GLU A 85 27.37 30.59 -12.48
C GLU A 85 28.27 29.82 -11.51
N LYS A 86 28.90 28.74 -12.00
CA LYS A 86 29.85 27.95 -11.21
C LYS A 86 31.12 28.78 -10.97
N PRO A 87 31.54 29.04 -9.72
CA PRO A 87 32.85 29.64 -9.48
C PRO A 87 33.95 28.65 -9.89
N LYS A 88 34.81 29.08 -10.82
CA LYS A 88 36.02 28.36 -11.22
C LYS A 88 36.90 28.21 -9.98
N ARG A 89 37.13 26.98 -9.51
CA ARG A 89 38.09 26.70 -8.44
C ARG A 89 39.50 27.06 -8.94
N LEU A 90 39.92 28.31 -8.72
CA LEU A 90 41.33 28.64 -8.53
C LEU A 90 41.66 28.26 -7.09
N PHE A 91 42.18 27.06 -6.88
CA PHE A 91 43.04 26.82 -5.74
C PHE A 91 44.44 26.64 -6.30
N SER A 92 45.17 27.75 -6.25
CA SER A 92 46.59 27.81 -6.53
C SER A 92 47.30 28.27 -5.27
N TYR A 93 48.35 27.50 -4.93
CA TYR A 93 49.52 27.82 -4.09
C TYR A 93 49.40 27.71 -2.55
N PRO A 94 50.55 27.62 -1.82
CA PRO A 94 51.95 27.41 -2.24
C PRO A 94 52.70 26.29 -1.47
N TYR A 95 53.93 26.05 -1.91
CA TYR A 95 55.03 25.31 -1.28
C TYR A 95 55.34 25.70 0.18
N SER A 96 55.77 24.72 0.97
CA SER A 96 56.98 24.74 1.81
C SER A 96 57.47 23.31 2.00
#